data_AF-A0A2X3AG73-F1
#
_entry.id   AF-A0A2X3AG73-F1
#
_cell.length_a   1.000
_cell.length_b   1.000
_cell.length_c   1.000
_cell.angle_alpha   90.00
_cell.angle_beta   90.00
_cell.angle_gamma   90.00
#
_symmetry.space_group_name_H-M   'P 1'
#
loop_
_entity.id
_entity.type
_entity.pdbx_description
1 polymer ?
#
loop_
_entity_poly.entity_id
_entity_poly.type
_entity_poly.pdbx_seq_one_letter_code
_entity_poly.pdbx_strand_id
1 'polypeptide(L)'
;MRIDTPKKRLVVDVRNSKEIKLVVDVADNGNTWDHADWADAKFRNLAEYDASELNKAIEEAEKLDLNNYTEESSEALKSAISKGEEALTSKDKETINSALEELNKAMDSLVKVDLNAVINIPDKYLLKSIQNQLNKTGDITLGDMYSLTTLTLSGVEDLSGLENAKNLETLNMYYNEVKDLRPLSKLKKLNTLNAQEQFIAAGELKPSNGKVIVDSKVYNIEGKNVAKTIRVVDKNGNTILEQDAKDEFTINTKELSSGLYGVHVLFEDEGFSGVMFYLFNIQ
;
A
#
# COMPACT_ATOMS: atom_id res chain seq x y z
N MET A 1 -45.40 -40.70 -25.24
CA MET A 1 -44.73 -40.97 -23.94
C MET A 1 -45.77 -41.60 -23.03
N ARG A 2 -45.44 -42.60 -22.21
CA ARG A 2 -46.37 -43.24 -21.25
C ARG A 2 -46.22 -42.62 -19.85
N ILE A 3 -47.11 -42.98 -18.92
CA ILE A 3 -47.17 -42.38 -17.57
C ILE A 3 -45.85 -42.48 -16.78
N ASP A 4 -45.10 -43.56 -16.98
CA ASP A 4 -43.82 -43.85 -16.33
C ASP A 4 -42.61 -43.36 -17.16
N THR A 5 -42.85 -42.75 -18.32
CA THR A 5 -41.78 -42.25 -19.18
C THR A 5 -41.18 -40.97 -18.58
N PRO A 6 -39.88 -40.92 -18.27
CA PRO A 6 -39.24 -39.69 -17.80
C PRO A 6 -39.40 -38.55 -18.81
N LYS A 7 -39.51 -37.31 -18.30
CA LYS A 7 -39.61 -36.10 -19.15
C LYS A 7 -38.51 -36.05 -20.21
N LYS A 8 -38.88 -35.63 -21.42
CA LYS A 8 -37.94 -35.43 -22.55
C LYS A 8 -37.74 -33.94 -22.80
N ARG A 9 -36.51 -33.56 -23.16
CA ARG A 9 -36.17 -32.19 -23.56
C ARG A 9 -36.08 -32.12 -25.08
N LEU A 10 -36.79 -31.15 -25.68
CA LEU A 10 -36.67 -30.81 -27.09
C LEU A 10 -36.04 -29.41 -27.19
N VAL A 11 -34.99 -29.28 -27.99
CA VAL A 11 -34.35 -28.00 -28.32
C VAL A 11 -34.33 -27.90 -29.84
N VAL A 12 -35.06 -26.92 -30.37
CA VAL A 12 -35.29 -26.77 -31.82
C VAL A 12 -34.76 -25.41 -32.24
N ASP A 13 -33.93 -25.38 -33.28
CA ASP A 13 -33.51 -24.12 -33.92
C ASP A 13 -34.67 -23.57 -34.75
N VAL A 14 -35.04 -22.33 -34.46
CA VAL A 14 -36.16 -21.63 -35.09
C VAL A 14 -35.72 -20.29 -35.70
N ARG A 15 -34.41 -20.07 -35.89
CA ARG A 15 -33.90 -18.87 -36.54
C ARG A 15 -34.51 -18.71 -37.93
N ASN A 16 -34.86 -17.47 -38.28
CA ASN A 16 -35.45 -17.08 -39.57
C ASN A 16 -36.78 -17.79 -39.92
N SER A 17 -37.48 -18.35 -38.92
CA SER A 17 -38.82 -18.93 -39.09
C SER A 17 -39.93 -17.90 -38.83
N LYS A 18 -41.15 -18.20 -39.28
CA LYS A 18 -42.34 -17.36 -39.06
C LYS A 18 -43.38 -18.02 -38.15
N GLU A 19 -43.38 -19.35 -38.09
CA GLU A 19 -44.33 -20.13 -37.30
C GLU A 19 -43.62 -21.34 -36.69
N ILE A 20 -43.97 -21.66 -35.44
CA ILE A 20 -43.68 -22.94 -34.79
C ILE A 20 -45.02 -23.58 -34.41
N LYS A 21 -45.20 -24.86 -34.74
CA LYS A 21 -46.40 -25.61 -34.38
C LYS A 21 -46.02 -26.74 -33.44
N LEU A 22 -46.48 -26.65 -32.19
CA LEU A 22 -46.35 -27.72 -31.20
C LEU A 22 -47.50 -28.70 -31.37
N VAL A 23 -47.19 -29.98 -31.58
CA VAL A 23 -48.18 -31.03 -31.84
C VAL A 23 -48.03 -32.12 -30.79
N VAL A 24 -49.13 -32.41 -30.08
CA VAL A 24 -49.29 -33.64 -29.30
C VAL A 24 -50.18 -34.53 -30.12
N ASP A 25 -49.61 -35.59 -30.68
CA ASP A 25 -50.37 -36.56 -31.46
C ASP A 25 -50.92 -37.67 -30.57
N VAL A 26 -52.00 -38.32 -31.01
CA VAL A 26 -52.53 -39.51 -30.33
C VAL A 26 -51.58 -40.67 -30.61
N ALA A 27 -51.18 -41.38 -29.55
CA ALA A 27 -50.32 -42.55 -29.69
C ALA A 27 -51.18 -43.81 -29.89
N ASP A 28 -51.22 -44.67 -28.88
CA ASP A 28 -52.11 -45.83 -28.83
C ASP A 28 -53.38 -45.47 -28.03
N ASN A 29 -54.46 -46.24 -28.13
CA ASN A 29 -55.67 -46.12 -27.29
C ASN A 29 -56.50 -44.82 -27.44
N GLY A 30 -56.35 -44.09 -28.55
CA GLY A 30 -57.06 -42.83 -28.79
C GLY A 30 -56.48 -41.69 -27.97
N ASN A 31 -57.29 -40.76 -27.48
CA ASN A 31 -56.83 -39.62 -26.66
C ASN A 31 -57.22 -39.74 -25.17
N THR A 32 -57.62 -40.94 -24.74
CA THR A 32 -58.17 -41.17 -23.40
C THR A 32 -57.07 -41.02 -22.34
N TRP A 33 -57.21 -40.05 -21.43
CA TRP A 33 -56.22 -39.73 -20.39
C TRP A 33 -54.84 -39.26 -20.89
N ASP A 34 -54.74 -38.84 -22.16
CA ASP A 34 -53.51 -38.30 -22.75
C ASP A 34 -53.27 -36.84 -22.33
N HIS A 35 -53.10 -36.61 -21.03
CA HIS A 35 -52.65 -35.33 -20.52
C HIS A 35 -51.17 -35.16 -20.89
N ALA A 36 -50.86 -34.07 -21.59
CA ALA A 36 -49.52 -33.79 -22.07
C ALA A 36 -49.12 -32.34 -21.77
N ASP A 37 -47.88 -32.16 -21.31
CA ASP A 37 -47.37 -30.87 -20.88
C ASP A 37 -46.17 -30.43 -21.72
N TRP A 38 -46.22 -29.19 -22.22
CA TRP A 38 -45.06 -28.47 -22.73
C TRP A 38 -44.37 -27.70 -21.60
N ALA A 39 -43.90 -28.42 -20.58
CA ALA A 39 -43.34 -27.82 -19.37
C ALA A 39 -42.10 -26.96 -19.68
N ASP A 40 -42.08 -25.70 -19.18
CA ASP A 40 -41.04 -24.69 -19.44
C ASP A 40 -40.78 -24.42 -20.94
N ALA A 41 -41.82 -24.52 -21.78
CA ALA A 41 -41.75 -24.12 -23.17
C ALA A 41 -41.48 -22.61 -23.29
N LYS A 42 -40.34 -22.27 -23.89
CA LYS A 42 -39.89 -20.89 -24.07
C LYS A 42 -38.98 -20.75 -25.28
N PHE A 43 -38.97 -19.56 -25.87
CA PHE A 43 -37.92 -19.16 -26.78
C PHE A 43 -36.65 -18.78 -26.02
N ARG A 44 -35.51 -18.89 -26.70
CA ARG A 44 -34.21 -18.40 -26.23
C ARG A 44 -33.56 -17.64 -27.36
N ASN A 45 -33.37 -16.34 -27.18
CA ASN A 45 -32.61 -15.52 -28.13
C ASN A 45 -31.12 -15.65 -27.85
N LEU A 46 -30.31 -15.35 -28.87
CA LEU A 46 -28.89 -15.11 -28.67
C LEU A 46 -28.71 -13.83 -27.85
N ALA A 47 -27.62 -13.75 -27.09
CA ALA A 47 -27.28 -12.53 -26.38
C ALA A 47 -27.09 -11.38 -27.37
N GLU A 48 -27.55 -10.18 -27.00
CA GLU A 48 -27.35 -8.94 -27.78
C GLU A 48 -26.01 -8.25 -27.44
N TYR A 49 -25.22 -8.86 -26.57
CA TYR A 49 -23.89 -8.44 -26.15
C TYR A 49 -22.87 -9.55 -26.44
N ASP A 50 -21.61 -9.15 -26.57
CA ASP A 50 -20.46 -10.05 -26.62
C ASP A 50 -19.41 -9.55 -25.64
N ALA A 51 -19.00 -10.43 -24.71
CA ALA A 51 -18.02 -10.11 -23.67
C ALA A 51 -16.64 -10.71 -23.96
N SER A 52 -16.45 -11.36 -25.11
CA SER A 52 -15.23 -12.12 -25.41
C SER A 52 -13.97 -11.25 -25.45
N GLU A 53 -14.06 -10.09 -26.11
CA GLU A 53 -12.93 -9.14 -26.19
C GLU A 53 -12.61 -8.50 -24.84
N LEU A 54 -13.63 -8.16 -24.04
CA LEU A 54 -13.42 -7.62 -22.70
C LEU A 54 -12.76 -8.64 -21.76
N ASN A 55 -13.23 -9.89 -21.76
CA ASN A 55 -12.60 -10.97 -20.98
C ASN A 55 -11.13 -11.13 -21.38
N LYS A 56 -10.84 -11.17 -22.68
CA LYS A 56 -9.48 -11.31 -23.18
C LYS A 56 -8.59 -10.13 -22.78
N ALA A 57 -9.08 -8.89 -22.91
CA ALA A 57 -8.34 -7.70 -22.52
C ALA A 57 -8.04 -7.68 -21.01
N ILE A 58 -8.99 -8.09 -20.17
CA ILE A 58 -8.77 -8.25 -18.72
C ILE A 58 -7.68 -9.29 -18.47
N GLU A 59 -7.76 -10.48 -19.06
CA GLU A 59 -6.75 -11.53 -18.91
C GLU A 59 -5.35 -11.11 -19.38
N GLU A 60 -5.25 -10.28 -20.42
CA GLU A 60 -3.98 -9.73 -20.90
C GLU A 60 -3.43 -8.66 -19.94
N ALA A 61 -4.30 -7.79 -19.42
CA ALA A 61 -3.93 -6.75 -18.47
C ALA A 61 -3.45 -7.33 -17.12
N GLU A 62 -4.11 -8.39 -16.61
CA GLU A 62 -3.74 -9.05 -15.35
C GLU A 62 -2.39 -9.77 -15.40
N LYS A 63 -1.90 -10.13 -16.60
CA LYS A 63 -0.58 -10.75 -16.77
C LYS A 63 0.56 -9.75 -16.67
N LEU A 64 0.27 -8.45 -16.69
CA LEU A 64 1.30 -7.41 -16.62
C LEU A 64 1.87 -7.32 -15.21
N ASP A 65 3.20 -7.40 -15.09
CA ASP A 65 3.88 -7.05 -13.85
C ASP A 65 3.89 -5.53 -13.67
N LEU A 66 2.97 -5.05 -12.83
CA LEU A 66 2.76 -3.64 -12.52
C LEU A 66 3.95 -2.97 -11.82
N ASN A 67 4.97 -3.72 -11.40
CA ASN A 67 6.21 -3.14 -10.91
C ASN A 67 7.04 -2.47 -12.01
N ASN A 68 6.83 -2.85 -13.28
CA ASN A 68 7.54 -2.27 -14.41
C ASN A 68 6.97 -0.92 -14.86
N TYR A 69 5.91 -0.45 -14.23
CA TYR A 69 5.22 0.79 -14.58
C TYR A 69 5.10 1.74 -13.39
N THR A 70 4.86 3.02 -13.68
CA THR A 70 4.70 4.06 -12.65
C THR A 70 3.49 3.76 -11.78
N GLU A 71 3.52 4.20 -10.51
CA GLU A 71 2.38 4.00 -9.59
C GLU A 71 1.09 4.60 -10.18
N GLU A 72 1.16 5.80 -10.74
CA GLU A 72 0.02 6.48 -11.37
C GLU A 72 -0.60 5.66 -12.51
N SER A 73 0.21 5.23 -13.49
CA SER A 73 -0.32 4.45 -14.62
C SER A 73 -0.79 3.05 -14.20
N SER A 74 -0.12 2.43 -13.22
CA SER A 74 -0.52 1.12 -12.68
C SER A 74 -1.85 1.18 -11.93
N GLU A 75 -2.09 2.22 -11.14
CA GLU A 75 -3.38 2.41 -10.44
C GLU A 75 -4.52 2.71 -11.42
N ALA A 76 -4.25 3.48 -12.49
CA ALA A 76 -5.22 3.70 -13.55
C ALA A 76 -5.61 2.38 -14.24
N LEU A 77 -4.64 1.50 -14.53
CA LEU A 77 -4.91 0.19 -15.10
C LEU A 77 -5.72 -0.70 -14.14
N LYS A 78 -5.35 -0.77 -12.85
CA LYS A 78 -6.12 -1.53 -11.86
C LYS A 78 -7.58 -1.07 -11.78
N SER A 79 -7.81 0.24 -11.80
CA SER A 79 -9.15 0.80 -11.80
C SER A 79 -9.94 0.40 -13.06
N ALA A 80 -9.29 0.42 -14.23
CA ALA A 80 -9.93 0.02 -15.49
C ALA A 80 -10.24 -1.49 -15.53
N ILE A 81 -9.36 -2.34 -15.01
CA ILE A 81 -9.61 -3.79 -14.85
C ILE A 81 -10.84 -4.01 -13.98
N SER A 82 -10.90 -3.39 -12.79
CA SER A 82 -12.03 -3.51 -11.87
C SER A 82 -13.36 -3.07 -12.50
N LYS A 83 -13.37 -1.97 -13.26
CA LYS A 83 -14.55 -1.55 -14.03
C LYS A 83 -14.93 -2.55 -15.13
N GLY A 84 -13.94 -3.16 -15.78
CA GLY A 84 -14.14 -4.23 -16.74
C GLY A 84 -14.83 -5.44 -16.12
N GLU A 85 -14.36 -5.90 -14.97
CA GLU A 85 -14.96 -7.01 -14.22
C GLU A 85 -16.42 -6.69 -13.82
N GLU A 86 -16.68 -5.48 -13.35
CA GLU A 86 -18.04 -5.01 -13.05
C GLU A 86 -18.92 -5.01 -14.32
N ALA A 87 -18.40 -4.53 -15.45
CA ALA A 87 -19.12 -4.48 -16.72
C ALA A 87 -19.50 -5.87 -17.24
N LEU A 88 -18.70 -6.92 -17.00
CA LEU A 88 -19.03 -8.30 -17.38
C LEU A 88 -20.32 -8.80 -16.70
N THR A 89 -20.65 -8.28 -15.52
CA THR A 89 -21.88 -8.67 -14.79
C THR A 89 -23.13 -8.00 -15.34
N SER A 90 -22.99 -6.86 -16.02
CA SER A 90 -24.11 -6.05 -16.53
C SER A 90 -24.92 -6.75 -17.63
N LYS A 91 -24.25 -7.58 -18.44
CA LYS A 91 -24.80 -8.16 -19.69
C LYS A 91 -25.34 -7.09 -20.65
N ASP A 92 -24.83 -5.86 -20.54
CA ASP A 92 -25.20 -4.71 -21.33
C ASP A 92 -24.08 -4.38 -22.33
N LYS A 93 -24.45 -4.25 -23.60
CA LYS A 93 -23.50 -4.07 -24.70
C LYS A 93 -22.71 -2.75 -24.58
N GLU A 94 -23.37 -1.64 -24.28
CA GLU A 94 -22.73 -0.33 -24.22
C GLU A 94 -21.80 -0.21 -23.02
N THR A 95 -22.20 -0.79 -21.89
CA THR A 95 -21.38 -0.89 -20.67
C THR A 95 -20.12 -1.71 -20.92
N ILE A 96 -20.25 -2.88 -21.57
CA ILE A 96 -19.12 -3.74 -21.93
C ILE A 96 -18.17 -3.03 -22.90
N ASN A 97 -18.70 -2.39 -23.95
CA ASN A 97 -17.88 -1.69 -24.94
C ASN A 97 -17.12 -0.50 -24.34
N SER A 98 -17.80 0.28 -23.48
CA SER A 98 -17.19 1.43 -22.80
C SER A 98 -16.07 0.98 -21.87
N ALA A 99 -16.28 -0.09 -21.09
CA ALA A 99 -15.25 -0.63 -20.21
C ALA A 99 -14.05 -1.20 -20.99
N LEU A 100 -14.28 -1.84 -22.12
CA LEU A 100 -13.21 -2.30 -23.02
C LEU A 100 -12.38 -1.13 -23.57
N GLU A 101 -13.03 -0.04 -24.00
CA GLU A 101 -12.33 1.17 -24.46
C GLU A 101 -11.49 1.81 -23.35
N GLU A 102 -12.06 1.94 -22.15
CA GLU A 102 -11.33 2.46 -20.97
C GLU A 102 -10.12 1.59 -20.61
N LEU A 103 -10.27 0.26 -20.62
CA LEU A 103 -9.19 -0.69 -20.33
C LEU A 103 -8.07 -0.60 -21.38
N ASN A 104 -8.41 -0.62 -22.66
CA ASN A 104 -7.42 -0.48 -23.74
C ASN A 104 -6.66 0.84 -23.63
N LYS A 105 -7.38 1.94 -23.37
CA LYS A 105 -6.75 3.24 -23.15
C LYS A 105 -5.80 3.23 -21.96
N ALA A 106 -6.17 2.59 -20.86
CA ALA A 106 -5.32 2.48 -19.67
C ALA A 106 -4.06 1.65 -19.96
N MET A 107 -4.19 0.55 -20.71
CA MET A 107 -3.05 -0.27 -21.15
C MET A 107 -2.10 0.53 -22.06
N ASP A 108 -2.63 1.28 -23.03
CA ASP A 108 -1.83 2.12 -23.94
C ASP A 108 -1.15 3.29 -23.22
N SER A 109 -1.73 3.74 -22.10
CA SER A 109 -1.20 4.86 -21.29
C SER A 109 -0.20 4.42 -20.22
N LEU A 110 0.20 3.15 -20.20
CA LEU A 110 1.19 2.64 -19.25
C LEU A 110 2.55 3.31 -19.45
N VAL A 111 3.10 3.84 -18.36
CA VAL A 111 4.42 4.48 -18.36
C VAL A 111 5.41 3.57 -17.66
N LYS A 112 6.44 3.11 -18.38
CA LYS A 112 7.48 2.27 -17.78
C LYS A 112 8.34 3.05 -16.80
N VAL A 113 8.70 2.43 -15.67
CA VAL A 113 9.72 2.95 -14.76
C VAL A 113 11.11 2.50 -15.20
N ASP A 114 12.11 3.35 -14.97
CA ASP A 114 13.51 2.96 -15.10
C ASP A 114 13.97 2.27 -13.81
N LEU A 115 13.94 0.93 -13.82
CA LEU A 115 14.39 0.13 -12.67
C LEU A 115 15.89 0.23 -12.41
N ASN A 116 16.68 0.73 -13.35
CA ASN A 116 18.12 0.91 -13.18
C ASN A 116 18.48 2.30 -12.64
N ALA A 117 17.50 3.19 -12.46
CA ALA A 117 17.72 4.51 -11.89
C ALA A 117 18.31 4.37 -10.48
N VAL A 118 19.46 5.02 -10.25
CA VAL A 118 20.15 5.03 -8.96
C VAL A 118 19.36 5.87 -7.96
N ILE A 119 19.13 5.32 -6.77
CA ILE A 119 18.44 5.98 -5.67
C ILE A 119 19.46 6.71 -4.80
N ASN A 120 19.17 7.97 -4.49
CA ASN A 120 19.98 8.75 -3.56
C ASN A 120 19.70 8.28 -2.12
N ILE A 121 20.70 7.67 -1.49
CA ILE A 121 20.65 7.19 -0.11
C ILE A 121 21.79 7.90 0.64
N PRO A 122 21.53 9.06 1.27
CA PRO A 122 22.56 9.88 1.88
C PRO A 122 23.18 9.23 3.13
N ASP A 123 22.38 8.47 3.89
CA ASP A 123 22.85 7.72 5.05
C ASP A 123 23.64 6.49 4.63
N LYS A 124 24.94 6.50 4.94
CA LYS A 124 25.87 5.41 4.60
C LYS A 124 25.53 4.09 5.30
N TYR A 125 24.93 4.14 6.50
CA TYR A 125 24.52 2.95 7.24
C TYR A 125 23.24 2.38 6.65
N LEU A 126 22.30 3.23 6.22
CA LEU A 126 21.13 2.78 5.47
C LEU A 126 21.54 2.10 4.16
N LEU A 127 22.42 2.76 3.39
CA LEU A 127 22.98 2.20 2.16
C LEU A 127 23.62 0.82 2.44
N LYS A 128 24.41 0.72 3.52
CA LYS A 128 25.08 -0.53 3.89
C LYS A 128 24.09 -1.62 4.31
N SER A 129 23.05 -1.27 5.06
CA SER A 129 21.97 -2.19 5.44
C SER A 129 21.25 -2.75 4.23
N ILE A 130 20.90 -1.90 3.25
CA ILE A 130 20.25 -2.33 2.01
C ILE A 130 21.19 -3.22 1.17
N GLN A 131 22.45 -2.81 1.02
CA GLN A 131 23.48 -3.61 0.34
C GLN A 131 23.64 -5.00 0.97
N ASN A 132 23.69 -5.08 2.30
CA ASN A 132 23.79 -6.36 3.02
C ASN A 132 22.53 -7.22 2.81
N GLN A 133 21.34 -6.62 2.90
CA GLN A 133 20.07 -7.32 2.71
C GLN A 133 19.94 -7.94 1.30
N LEU A 134 20.46 -7.24 0.30
CA LEU A 134 20.43 -7.65 -1.10
C LEU A 134 21.67 -8.43 -1.55
N ASN A 135 22.64 -8.62 -0.65
CA ASN A 135 23.95 -9.21 -0.95
C ASN A 135 24.63 -8.57 -2.18
N LYS A 136 24.64 -7.24 -2.23
CA LYS A 136 25.26 -6.46 -3.31
C LYS A 136 26.18 -5.36 -2.81
N THR A 137 26.96 -4.81 -3.72
CA THR A 137 27.84 -3.66 -3.46
C THR A 137 27.60 -2.58 -4.51
N GLY A 138 28.07 -1.36 -4.24
CA GLY A 138 27.88 -0.22 -5.12
C GLY A 138 26.47 0.38 -5.01
N ASP A 139 26.02 1.02 -6.09
CA ASP A 139 24.78 1.78 -6.10
C ASP A 139 23.54 0.90 -5.93
N ILE A 140 22.52 1.46 -5.28
CA ILE A 140 21.19 0.88 -5.14
C ILE A 140 20.27 1.53 -6.17
N THR A 141 19.58 0.70 -6.94
CA THR A 141 18.66 1.12 -8.00
C THR A 141 17.20 1.03 -7.55
N LEU A 142 16.29 1.61 -8.33
CA LEU A 142 14.85 1.48 -8.06
C LEU A 142 14.38 0.02 -8.05
N GLY A 143 14.90 -0.82 -8.95
CA GLY A 143 14.59 -2.25 -9.00
C GLY A 143 15.05 -2.99 -7.75
N ASP A 144 16.22 -2.64 -7.21
CA ASP A 144 16.69 -3.16 -5.93
C ASP A 144 15.72 -2.79 -4.79
N MET A 145 15.29 -1.54 -4.72
CA MET A 145 14.32 -1.08 -3.70
C MET A 145 12.98 -1.80 -3.82
N TYR A 146 12.50 -2.07 -5.04
CA TYR A 146 11.26 -2.81 -5.27
C TYR A 146 11.34 -4.29 -4.85
N SER A 147 12.53 -4.86 -4.76
CA SER A 147 12.74 -6.25 -4.34
C SER A 147 12.69 -6.44 -2.81
N LEU A 148 12.81 -5.36 -2.03
CA LEU A 148 12.80 -5.41 -0.57
C LEU A 148 11.37 -5.67 -0.07
N THR A 149 11.17 -6.81 0.58
CA THR A 149 9.97 -7.12 1.39
C THR A 149 10.27 -7.08 2.89
N THR A 150 11.52 -7.31 3.27
CA THR A 150 12.02 -7.20 4.64
C THR A 150 13.37 -6.50 4.65
N LEU A 151 13.62 -5.68 5.67
CA LEU A 151 14.88 -4.98 5.85
C LEU A 151 15.22 -4.84 7.33
N THR A 152 16.50 -5.05 7.66
CA THR A 152 17.05 -4.81 9.00
C THR A 152 18.10 -3.70 8.95
N LEU A 153 17.90 -2.67 9.77
CA LEU A 153 18.75 -1.48 9.87
C LEU A 153 19.69 -1.55 11.08
N SER A 154 20.88 -0.97 10.93
CA SER A 154 21.85 -0.83 12.03
C SER A 154 22.67 0.45 11.87
N GLY A 155 22.61 1.32 12.89
CA GLY A 155 23.33 2.59 12.93
C GLY A 155 22.77 3.67 12.01
N VAL A 156 21.49 3.59 11.64
CA VAL A 156 20.85 4.52 10.70
C VAL A 156 20.29 5.73 11.43
N GLU A 157 20.52 6.92 10.88
CA GLU A 157 20.00 8.22 11.34
C GLU A 157 18.91 8.76 10.39
N ASP A 158 19.10 8.58 9.07
CA ASP A 158 18.23 9.12 8.03
C ASP A 158 17.68 8.01 7.12
N LEU A 159 16.35 7.95 7.01
CA LEU A 159 15.61 6.97 6.23
C LEU A 159 15.40 7.38 4.75
N SER A 160 15.93 8.52 4.33
CA SER A 160 15.82 9.03 2.95
C SER A 160 16.30 7.99 1.92
N GLY A 161 15.44 7.71 0.94
CA GLY A 161 15.61 6.66 -0.05
C GLY A 161 14.63 5.50 0.14
N LEU A 162 14.23 5.18 1.38
CA LEU A 162 13.29 4.10 1.68
C LEU A 162 11.87 4.33 1.16
N GLU A 163 11.49 5.57 0.83
CA GLU A 163 10.21 5.86 0.19
C GLU A 163 10.02 5.11 -1.15
N ASN A 164 11.12 4.63 -1.75
CA ASN A 164 11.12 3.86 -2.99
C ASN A 164 10.87 2.36 -2.77
N ALA A 165 10.97 1.84 -1.54
CA ALA A 165 10.78 0.43 -1.22
C ALA A 165 9.29 0.06 -1.08
N LYS A 166 8.49 0.31 -2.13
CA LYS A 166 7.01 0.18 -2.10
C LYS A 166 6.48 -1.22 -1.73
N ASN A 167 7.32 -2.24 -1.84
CA ASN A 167 6.99 -3.62 -1.52
C ASN A 167 7.43 -4.05 -0.11
N LEU A 168 8.00 -3.14 0.69
CA LEU A 168 8.46 -3.42 2.04
C LEU A 168 7.29 -3.74 2.96
N GLU A 169 7.36 -4.89 3.63
CA GLU A 169 6.33 -5.40 4.54
C GLU A 169 6.79 -5.36 6.00
N THR A 170 8.08 -5.60 6.23
CA THR A 170 8.70 -5.63 7.56
C THR A 170 9.95 -4.73 7.60
N LEU A 171 10.01 -3.82 8.56
CA LEU A 171 11.21 -3.01 8.85
C LEU A 171 11.66 -3.21 10.30
N ASN A 172 12.82 -3.80 10.48
CA ASN A 172 13.48 -3.97 11.78
C ASN A 172 14.56 -2.92 11.97
N MET A 173 14.35 -2.01 12.91
CA MET A 173 15.28 -0.90 13.18
C MET A 173 15.37 -0.56 14.67
N TYR A 174 15.21 -1.56 15.55
CA TYR A 174 15.51 -1.42 16.97
C TYR A 174 16.91 -0.84 17.18
N TYR A 175 17.08 0.00 18.20
CA TYR A 175 18.40 0.55 18.57
C TYR A 175 19.14 1.24 17.42
N ASN A 176 18.41 2.04 16.64
CA ASN A 176 18.97 2.95 15.64
C ASN A 176 18.88 4.40 16.14
N GLU A 177 19.17 5.36 15.28
CA GLU A 177 19.37 6.77 15.61
C GLU A 177 18.34 7.66 14.88
N VAL A 178 17.17 7.10 14.55
CA VAL A 178 16.16 7.74 13.71
C VAL A 178 15.16 8.54 14.54
N LYS A 179 14.91 9.79 14.14
CA LYS A 179 13.86 10.66 14.70
C LYS A 179 12.71 10.99 13.74
N ASP A 180 12.77 10.52 12.50
CA ASP A 180 11.80 10.88 11.46
C ASP A 180 11.41 9.68 10.60
N LEU A 181 10.17 9.22 10.78
CA LEU A 181 9.60 8.10 10.04
C LEU A 181 8.80 8.53 8.79
N ARG A 182 8.73 9.83 8.47
CA ARG A 182 7.96 10.32 7.31
C ARG A 182 8.40 9.74 5.96
N PRO A 183 9.67 9.35 5.71
CA PRO A 183 10.04 8.62 4.49
C PRO A 183 9.24 7.32 4.28
N LEU A 184 8.68 6.74 5.34
CA LEU A 184 7.89 5.51 5.28
C LEU A 184 6.39 5.75 5.00
N SER A 185 5.93 7.00 4.98
CA SER A 185 4.51 7.39 4.90
C SER A 185 3.72 6.83 3.72
N LYS A 186 4.40 6.48 2.62
CA LYS A 186 3.78 5.94 1.41
C LYS A 186 3.92 4.42 1.26
N LEU A 187 4.56 3.73 2.21
CA LEU A 187 4.79 2.29 2.16
C LEU A 187 3.53 1.53 2.57
N LYS A 188 2.57 1.43 1.64
CA LYS A 188 1.24 0.82 1.85
C LYS A 188 1.25 -0.64 2.31
N LYS A 189 2.38 -1.35 2.14
CA LYS A 189 2.54 -2.76 2.54
C LYS A 189 3.25 -2.94 3.88
N LEU A 190 3.79 -1.87 4.47
CA LEU A 190 4.57 -1.94 5.70
C LEU A 190 3.62 -2.21 6.89
N ASN A 191 3.50 -3.48 7.26
CA ASN A 191 2.59 -3.95 8.30
C ASN A 191 3.31 -4.27 9.61
N THR A 192 4.65 -4.35 9.58
CA THR A 192 5.47 -4.60 10.78
C THR A 192 6.59 -3.58 10.84
N LEU A 193 6.47 -2.63 11.76
CA LEU A 193 7.51 -1.65 12.08
C LEU A 193 8.03 -1.89 13.50
N ASN A 194 9.32 -2.18 13.58
CA ASN A 194 10.03 -2.43 14.83
C ASN A 194 11.08 -1.34 15.03
N ALA A 195 10.67 -0.19 15.58
CA ALA A 195 11.49 1.02 15.70
C ALA A 195 11.62 1.52 17.15
N GLN A 196 11.58 0.61 18.12
CA GLN A 196 11.71 0.97 19.53
C GLN A 196 13.18 1.21 19.92
N GLU A 197 13.38 1.86 21.07
CA GLU A 197 14.69 2.08 21.70
C GLU A 197 15.69 2.85 20.83
N GLN A 198 15.23 3.88 20.12
CA GLN A 198 16.12 4.76 19.37
C GLN A 198 16.93 5.67 20.30
N PHE A 199 18.15 6.02 19.90
CA PHE A 199 18.97 7.01 20.58
C PHE A 199 19.52 8.01 19.56
N ILE A 200 19.08 9.27 19.65
CA ILE A 200 19.45 10.31 18.67
C ILE A 200 20.35 11.33 19.34
N ALA A 201 21.63 11.35 18.99
CA ALA A 201 22.58 12.36 19.47
C ALA A 201 22.43 13.67 18.67
N ALA A 202 21.53 14.54 19.10
CA ALA A 202 21.16 15.75 18.36
C ALA A 202 22.16 16.93 18.53
N GLY A 203 23.23 16.72 19.31
CA GLY A 203 24.39 17.61 19.39
C GLY A 203 24.32 18.67 20.49
N GLU A 204 25.15 19.71 20.35
CA GLU A 204 25.30 20.77 21.34
C GLU A 204 24.40 21.98 21.02
N LEU A 205 23.64 22.42 22.02
CA LEU A 205 22.86 23.65 22.02
C LEU A 205 23.69 24.77 22.65
N LYS A 206 23.67 25.95 22.00
CA LYS A 206 24.41 27.12 22.48
C LYS A 206 23.50 28.05 23.27
N PRO A 207 23.76 28.29 24.56
CA PRO A 207 23.02 29.29 25.31
C PRO A 207 23.16 30.69 24.70
N SER A 208 22.05 31.41 24.58
CA SER A 208 22.01 32.78 24.09
C SER A 208 20.96 33.58 24.86
N ASN A 209 21.29 34.81 25.24
CA ASN A 209 20.41 35.69 26.01
C ASN A 209 19.86 35.05 27.31
N GLY A 210 20.66 34.18 27.94
CA GLY A 210 20.29 33.45 29.17
C GLY A 210 19.25 32.36 28.94
N LYS A 211 19.16 31.81 27.71
CA LYS A 211 18.24 30.74 27.36
C LYS A 211 18.88 29.74 26.40
N VAL A 212 18.36 28.52 26.40
CA VAL A 212 18.61 27.50 25.36
C VAL A 212 17.28 27.13 24.73
N ILE A 213 17.24 27.04 23.39
CA ILE A 213 16.08 26.59 22.63
C ILE A 213 16.35 25.17 22.15
N VAL A 214 15.40 24.28 22.38
CA VAL A 214 15.47 22.85 22.06
C VAL A 214 14.42 22.56 20.99
N ASP A 215 14.83 21.98 19.86
CA ASP A 215 13.90 21.34 18.93
C ASP A 215 13.60 19.93 19.45
N SER A 216 12.35 19.70 19.85
CA SER A 216 11.89 18.43 20.40
C SER A 216 11.00 17.65 19.45
N LYS A 217 10.96 18.00 18.15
CA LYS A 217 10.13 17.29 17.18
C LYS A 217 10.72 15.93 16.81
N VAL A 218 9.92 14.89 17.00
CA VAL A 218 10.18 13.52 16.57
C VAL A 218 8.96 13.04 15.81
N TYR A 219 9.11 12.65 14.55
CA TYR A 219 7.97 12.42 13.65
C TYR A 219 7.69 10.94 13.45
N ASN A 220 6.45 10.54 13.73
CA ASN A 220 5.94 9.24 13.30
C ASN A 220 5.60 9.22 11.79
N ILE A 221 5.11 8.09 11.29
CA ILE A 221 4.76 7.89 9.86
C ILE A 221 3.70 8.91 9.38
N GLU A 222 2.75 9.30 10.24
CA GLU A 222 1.71 10.28 9.94
C GLU A 222 2.23 11.74 9.94
N GLY A 223 3.50 11.95 10.30
CA GLY A 223 4.10 13.27 10.45
C GLY A 223 3.70 14.00 11.72
N LYS A 224 3.15 13.28 12.71
CA LYS A 224 2.82 13.82 14.03
C LYS A 224 4.07 13.85 14.91
N ASN A 225 4.24 14.93 15.68
CA ASN A 225 5.25 14.97 16.73
C ASN A 225 4.84 14.05 17.89
N VAL A 226 5.67 13.05 18.20
CA VAL A 226 5.42 12.03 19.22
C VAL A 226 6.29 12.17 20.47
N ALA A 227 7.04 13.27 20.58
CA ALA A 227 7.72 13.60 21.83
C ALA A 227 6.72 13.73 23.00
N LYS A 228 7.10 13.18 24.15
CA LYS A 228 6.26 13.12 25.35
C LYS A 228 6.78 14.01 26.47
N THR A 229 8.05 13.84 26.82
CA THR A 229 8.63 14.47 28.01
C THR A 229 10.01 15.02 27.68
N ILE A 230 10.28 16.23 28.18
CA ILE A 230 11.61 16.82 28.15
C ILE A 230 12.14 16.84 29.57
N ARG A 231 13.33 16.27 29.77
CA ARG A 231 14.02 16.23 31.05
C ARG A 231 15.40 16.84 30.92
N VAL A 232 15.70 17.85 31.73
CA VAL A 232 17.03 18.44 31.83
C VAL A 232 17.74 17.85 33.05
N VAL A 233 18.94 17.35 32.83
CA VAL A 233 19.73 16.59 33.82
C VAL A 233 21.09 17.27 33.99
N ASP A 234 21.50 17.46 35.24
CA ASP A 234 22.82 18.00 35.57
C ASP A 234 23.93 16.93 35.46
N LYS A 235 25.19 17.36 35.58
CA LYS A 235 26.37 16.47 35.55
C LYS A 235 26.40 15.35 36.61
N ASN A 236 25.58 15.45 37.65
CA ASN A 236 25.49 14.44 38.72
C ASN A 236 24.34 13.45 38.48
N GLY A 237 23.57 13.62 37.40
CA GLY A 237 22.41 12.80 37.09
C GLY A 237 21.11 13.29 37.73
N ASN A 238 21.08 14.48 38.33
CA ASN A 238 19.86 15.01 38.94
C ASN A 238 18.97 15.66 37.87
N THR A 239 17.69 15.30 37.86
CA THR A 239 16.67 16.03 37.10
C THR A 239 16.46 17.41 37.71
N ILE A 240 16.77 18.47 36.96
CA ILE A 240 16.57 19.86 37.39
C ILE A 240 15.32 20.49 36.79
N LEU A 241 14.79 19.89 35.71
CA LEU A 241 13.57 20.34 35.05
C LEU A 241 12.94 19.16 34.30
N GLU A 242 11.63 19.00 34.43
CA GLU A 242 10.85 18.02 33.67
C GLU A 242 9.51 18.65 33.28
N GLN A 243 9.10 18.44 32.04
CA GLN A 243 7.81 18.92 31.53
C GLN A 243 7.37 18.14 30.29
N ASP A 244 6.10 18.30 29.93
CA ASP A 244 5.57 17.78 28.67
C ASP A 244 6.29 18.43 27.48
N ALA A 245 6.56 17.60 26.48
CA ALA A 245 7.17 18.03 25.24
C ALA A 245 6.20 18.86 24.39
N LYS A 246 6.77 19.81 23.66
CA LYS A 246 6.11 20.59 22.61
C LYS A 246 6.97 20.49 21.35
N ASP A 247 6.67 21.28 20.32
CA ASP A 247 7.53 21.35 19.14
C ASP A 247 8.87 22.02 19.45
N GLU A 248 8.82 23.10 20.22
CA GLU A 248 10.00 23.78 20.73
C GLU A 248 9.88 24.02 22.22
N PHE A 249 11.01 23.98 22.88
CA PHE A 249 11.12 24.19 24.31
C PHE A 249 12.26 25.15 24.64
N THR A 250 12.04 26.00 25.64
CA THR A 250 13.02 27.01 26.07
C THR A 250 13.42 26.77 27.52
N ILE A 251 14.72 26.57 27.74
CA ILE A 251 15.32 26.45 29.07
C ILE A 251 15.86 27.81 29.48
N ASN A 252 15.48 28.32 30.65
CA ASN A 252 16.15 29.47 31.25
C ASN A 252 17.50 29.01 31.84
N THR A 253 18.60 29.62 31.41
CA THR A 253 19.94 29.26 31.85
C THR A 253 20.56 30.21 32.86
N LYS A 254 19.89 31.31 33.21
CA LYS A 254 20.46 32.37 34.07
C LYS A 254 20.68 31.92 35.52
N GLU A 255 19.89 30.97 35.99
CA GLU A 255 19.91 30.48 37.37
C GLU A 255 20.64 29.13 37.48
N LEU A 256 21.14 28.61 36.36
CA LEU A 256 21.89 27.35 36.33
C LEU A 256 23.33 27.60 36.77
N SER A 257 23.89 26.65 37.52
CA SER A 257 25.30 26.67 37.90
C SER A 257 26.19 26.32 36.72
N SER A 258 27.44 26.80 36.71
CA SER A 258 28.40 26.44 35.66
C SER A 258 28.60 24.92 35.58
N GLY A 259 28.58 24.40 34.36
CA GLY A 259 28.72 22.98 34.08
C GLY A 259 27.90 22.49 32.90
N LEU A 260 28.01 21.19 32.68
CA LEU A 260 27.37 20.49 31.58
C LEU A 260 25.97 20.01 31.97
N TYR A 261 25.03 20.18 31.05
CA TYR A 261 23.66 19.73 31.20
C TYR A 261 23.24 18.89 29.99
N GLY A 262 22.54 17.80 30.25
CA GLY A 262 21.91 16.98 29.22
C GLY A 262 20.42 17.31 29.11
N VAL A 263 19.89 17.35 27.89
CA VAL A 263 18.45 17.43 27.63
C VAL A 263 18.01 16.13 26.98
N HIS A 264 17.16 15.38 27.66
CA HIS A 264 16.54 14.16 27.17
C HIS A 264 15.13 14.49 26.67
N VAL A 265 14.88 14.30 25.39
CA VAL A 265 13.55 14.34 24.78
C VAL A 265 13.09 12.90 24.62
N LEU A 266 12.23 12.45 25.54
CA LEU A 266 11.64 11.12 25.52
C LEU A 266 10.44 11.12 24.56
N PHE A 267 10.35 10.11 23.71
CA PHE A 267 9.24 9.95 22.77
C PHE A 267 8.76 8.51 22.71
N GLU A 268 7.46 8.34 22.41
CA GLU A 268 6.82 7.04 22.33
C GLU A 268 5.57 7.11 21.44
N ASP A 269 5.42 6.13 20.57
CA ASP A 269 4.28 5.88 19.72
C ASP A 269 4.20 4.36 19.43
N GLU A 270 3.14 3.93 18.73
CA GLU A 270 2.99 2.52 18.36
C GLU A 270 4.20 2.02 17.55
N GLY A 271 4.99 1.11 18.15
CA GLY A 271 6.17 0.53 17.51
C GLY A 271 7.39 1.46 17.36
N PHE A 272 7.34 2.69 17.89
CA PHE A 272 8.40 3.70 17.75
C PHE A 272 8.65 4.44 19.07
N SER A 273 9.83 4.28 19.65
CA SER A 273 10.17 4.90 20.94
C SER A 273 11.66 5.18 21.05
N GLY A 274 12.04 6.07 21.95
CA GLY A 274 13.45 6.36 22.19
C GLY A 274 13.70 7.66 22.92
N VAL A 275 14.96 8.11 22.83
CA VAL A 275 15.45 9.35 23.43
C VAL A 275 16.25 10.14 22.41
N MET A 276 15.85 11.38 22.16
CA MET A 276 16.70 12.38 21.49
C MET A 276 17.44 13.20 22.54
N PHE A 277 18.77 13.26 22.42
CA PHE A 277 19.66 13.82 23.43
C PHE A 277 20.39 15.05 22.90
N TYR A 278 20.34 16.13 23.67
CA TYR A 278 21.16 17.33 23.46
C TYR A 278 22.07 17.59 24.66
N LEU A 279 23.11 18.37 24.42
CA LEU A 279 24.02 18.87 25.42
C LEU A 279 24.02 20.40 25.42
N PHE A 280 24.16 21.06 26.56
CA PHE A 280 24.58 22.46 26.60
C PHE A 280 25.50 22.70 27.81
N ASN A 281 26.38 23.69 27.68
CA ASN A 281 27.32 24.07 28.72
C ASN A 281 27.04 25.49 29.21
N ILE A 282 27.02 25.66 30.54
CA ILE A 282 26.96 26.97 31.19
C ILE A 282 28.38 27.31 31.66
N GLN A 283 28.90 28.44 31.15
CA GLN A 283 30.20 28.98 31.55
C GLN A 283 30.05 29.83 32.81
#